data_AF-A0A0D0DIE8-F1
#
_entry.id   AF-A0A0D0DIE8-F1
#
_cell.length_a   1.000
_cell.length_b   1.000
_cell.length_c   1.000
_cell.angle_alpha   90.00
_cell.angle_beta   90.00
_cell.angle_gamma   90.00
#
_symmetry.space_group_name_H-M   'P 1'
#
loop_
_entity.id
_entity.type
_entity.pdbx_description
1 polymer ?
#
loop_
_entity_poly.entity_id
_entity_poly.type
_entity_poly.pdbx_seq_one_letter_code
_entity_poly.pdbx_strand_id
1 'polypeptide(L)'
;SFHSPLPNPPPTPTGGNHNFPPCTVCLGHHQHLVIECKATHTWDGEYDTIAEHVNKGLFTKDGHSICGRWKRDDGCPKKHDNRHFCSSCGTTMHGSQCCPRAQ
;
A
#
# COMPACT_ATOMS: atom_id res chain seq x y z
N SER A 1 27.01 -25.40 11.00
CA SER A 1 25.69 -24.85 11.39
C SER A 1 25.49 -23.53 10.67
N PHE A 2 24.51 -23.44 9.78
CA PHE A 2 24.22 -22.22 9.03
C PHE A 2 23.54 -21.22 9.96
N HIS A 3 24.17 -20.07 10.19
CA HIS A 3 23.57 -18.98 10.95
C HIS A 3 22.59 -18.26 10.03
N SER A 4 21.29 -18.35 10.32
CA SER A 4 20.28 -17.53 9.67
C SER A 4 20.55 -16.04 9.97
N PRO A 5 20.42 -15.12 9.00
CA PRO A 5 20.55 -13.70 9.27
C PRO A 5 19.42 -13.22 10.18
N LEU A 6 19.76 -12.39 11.17
CA LEU A 6 18.77 -11.77 12.06
C LEU A 6 17.78 -10.92 11.25
N PRO A 7 16.51 -10.86 11.66
CA PRO A 7 15.56 -9.89 11.13
C PRO A 7 16.07 -8.45 11.39
N ASN A 8 15.86 -7.56 10.41
CA ASN A 8 16.26 -6.16 10.50
C ASN A 8 15.63 -5.50 11.74
N PRO A 9 16.36 -4.64 12.47
CA PRO A 9 15.79 -3.92 13.60
C PRO A 9 14.65 -3.01 13.13
N PRO A 10 13.59 -2.83 13.95
CA PRO A 10 12.51 -1.91 13.63
C PRO A 10 13.07 -0.48 13.51
N PRO A 11 12.60 0.31 12.52
CA PRO A 11 13.03 1.69 12.38
C PRO A 11 12.62 2.50 13.61
N THR A 12 13.59 3.19 14.23
CA THR A 12 13.41 4.11 15.36
C THR A 12 12.45 5.25 15.02
N PRO A 13 11.50 5.62 15.91
CA PRO A 13 10.58 6.72 15.68
C PRO A 13 11.29 8.06 15.89
N THR A 14 11.69 8.71 14.80
CA THR A 14 12.14 10.11 14.86
C THR A 14 10.91 11.01 14.73
N GLY A 15 10.64 11.76 15.81
CA GLY A 15 9.53 12.69 15.91
C GLY A 15 9.50 13.70 14.77
N GLY A 16 8.42 13.62 13.99
CA GLY A 16 7.96 14.63 13.06
C GLY A 16 6.54 14.25 12.70
N ASN A 17 5.57 15.12 13.01
CA ASN A 17 4.17 14.95 12.64
C ASN A 17 4.03 15.16 11.12
N HIS A 18 4.70 14.31 10.35
CA HIS A 18 4.67 14.31 8.90
C HIS A 18 3.52 13.41 8.50
N ASN A 19 2.43 14.02 8.03
CA ASN A 19 1.32 13.31 7.42
C ASN A 19 1.82 12.69 6.10
N PHE A 20 2.48 11.53 6.18
CA PHE A 20 2.89 10.78 5.00
C PHE A 20 1.62 10.28 4.29
N PRO A 21 1.54 10.35 2.96
CA PRO A 21 0.43 9.70 2.26
C PRO A 21 0.43 8.21 2.59
N PRO A 22 -0.75 7.57 2.75
CA PRO A 22 -0.82 6.15 3.08
C PRO A 22 -0.12 5.35 2.01
N CYS A 23 0.72 4.41 2.45
CA CYS A 23 1.27 3.45 1.52
C CYS A 23 0.15 2.60 0.92
N THR A 24 0.19 2.41 -0.39
CA THR A 24 -0.87 1.70 -1.09
C THR A 24 -0.78 0.17 -0.98
N VAL A 25 0.19 -0.35 -0.23
CA VAL A 25 0.34 -1.78 0.08
C VAL A 25 -0.02 -1.99 1.54
N CYS A 26 0.75 -1.45 2.49
CA CYS A 26 0.52 -1.65 3.93
C CYS A 26 -0.50 -0.69 4.55
N LEU A 27 -0.95 0.34 3.85
CA LEU A 27 -1.91 1.35 4.32
C LEU A 27 -1.43 2.25 5.45
N GLY A 28 -0.18 2.12 5.90
CA GLY A 28 0.34 2.91 7.00
C GLY A 28 0.88 4.27 6.55
N HIS A 29 0.66 5.29 7.38
CA HIS A 29 1.25 6.63 7.27
C HIS A 29 2.64 6.71 7.91
N HIS A 30 3.59 5.89 7.44
CA HIS A 30 4.97 5.90 7.94
C HIS A 30 5.99 6.05 6.82
N GLN A 31 7.16 6.60 7.17
CA GLN A 31 8.23 6.85 6.22
C GLN A 31 8.81 5.55 5.68
N HIS A 32 8.57 5.27 4.40
CA HIS A 32 9.27 4.23 3.64
C HIS A 32 9.12 4.46 2.13
N LEU A 33 9.91 3.73 1.32
CA LEU A 33 9.78 3.74 -0.13
C LEU A 33 8.55 2.93 -0.55
N VAL A 34 7.44 3.62 -0.83
CA VAL A 34 6.15 3.00 -1.22
C VAL A 34 6.31 2.04 -2.41
N ILE A 35 7.11 2.42 -3.41
CA ILE A 35 7.35 1.60 -4.62
C ILE A 35 8.10 0.28 -4.35
N GLU A 36 8.75 0.18 -3.19
CA GLU A 36 9.48 -1.00 -2.72
C GLU A 36 8.78 -1.67 -1.54
N CYS A 37 7.56 -1.25 -1.18
CA CYS A 37 6.82 -1.84 -0.08
C CYS A 37 6.44 -3.30 -0.40
N LYS A 38 6.93 -4.22 0.42
CA LYS A 38 6.69 -5.68 0.33
C LYS A 38 5.87 -6.19 1.52
N ALA A 39 5.10 -5.33 2.16
CA ALA A 39 4.30 -5.73 3.31
C ALA A 39 3.23 -6.74 2.88
N THR A 40 3.16 -7.83 3.62
CA THR A 40 2.13 -8.87 3.43
C THR A 40 0.88 -8.58 4.24
N HIS A 41 0.98 -7.71 5.25
CA HIS A 41 -0.12 -7.26 6.11
C HIS A 41 -0.24 -5.74 6.11
N THR A 42 -1.42 -5.29 6.52
CA THR A 42 -1.75 -3.89 6.83
C THR A 42 -0.93 -3.37 8.01
N TRP A 43 -0.93 -2.06 8.22
CA TRP A 43 -0.08 -1.36 9.19
C TRP A 43 -0.29 -1.81 10.64
N ASP A 44 -1.49 -2.29 10.96
CA ASP A 44 -1.89 -2.85 12.26
C ASP A 44 -1.61 -4.37 12.36
N GLY A 45 -1.23 -5.00 11.25
CA GLY A 45 -1.03 -6.44 11.15
C GLY A 45 -2.32 -7.26 11.14
N GLU A 46 -3.49 -6.63 11.11
CA GLU A 46 -4.78 -7.31 11.30
C GLU A 46 -5.28 -7.98 10.01
N TYR A 47 -4.98 -7.36 8.86
CA TYR A 47 -5.43 -7.84 7.55
C TYR A 47 -4.25 -8.10 6.61
N ASP A 48 -4.34 -9.17 5.83
CA ASP A 48 -3.50 -9.37 4.66
C ASP A 48 -3.62 -8.19 3.68
N THR A 49 -2.50 -7.75 3.10
CA THR A 49 -2.52 -6.82 1.97
C THR A 49 -3.17 -7.48 0.77
N ILE A 50 -3.98 -6.75 0.03
CA ILE A 50 -4.57 -7.25 -1.22
C ILE A 50 -3.77 -6.83 -2.44
N ALA A 51 -2.83 -5.90 -2.26
CA ALA A 51 -2.03 -5.32 -3.31
C ALA A 51 -0.53 -5.48 -3.05
N GLU A 52 0.24 -5.59 -4.13
CA GLU A 52 1.69 -5.72 -4.11
C GLU A 52 2.33 -4.92 -5.25
N HIS A 53 3.61 -4.58 -5.07
CA HIS A 53 4.41 -3.97 -6.13
C HIS A 53 5.16 -5.04 -6.93
N VAL A 54 4.86 -5.13 -8.23
CA VAL A 54 5.55 -6.02 -9.18
C VAL A 54 6.17 -5.16 -10.28
N ASN A 55 7.49 -5.24 -10.47
CA ASN A 55 8.22 -4.46 -11.48
C ASN A 55 7.86 -2.97 -11.51
N LYS A 56 7.77 -2.32 -10.34
CA LYS A 56 7.35 -0.91 -10.14
C LYS A 56 5.88 -0.62 -10.48
N GLY A 57 5.12 -1.57 -11.02
CA GLY A 57 3.66 -1.50 -11.10
C GLY A 57 3.02 -1.96 -9.79
N LEU A 58 1.75 -1.61 -9.58
CA LEU A 58 0.97 -2.15 -8.47
C LEU A 58 -0.12 -3.07 -9.01
N PHE A 59 -0.23 -4.24 -8.39
CA PHE A 59 -1.14 -5.30 -8.76
C PHE A 59 -1.88 -5.81 -7.53
N THR A 60 -3.04 -6.42 -7.73
CA THR A 60 -3.62 -7.30 -6.71
C THR A 60 -2.81 -8.60 -6.64
N LYS A 61 -2.91 -9.31 -5.52
CA LYS A 61 -2.36 -10.67 -5.40
C LYS A 61 -2.90 -11.63 -6.47
N ASP A 62 -4.11 -11.37 -6.99
CA ASP A 62 -4.71 -12.11 -8.12
C ASP A 62 -4.17 -11.71 -9.50
N GLY A 63 -3.19 -10.79 -9.57
CA GLY A 63 -2.54 -10.37 -10.80
C GLY A 63 -3.24 -9.24 -11.57
N HIS A 64 -4.26 -8.59 -11.00
CA HIS A 64 -4.92 -7.45 -11.65
C HIS A 64 -4.15 -6.16 -11.40
N SER A 65 -3.78 -5.45 -12.47
CA SER A 65 -3.12 -4.14 -12.35
C SER A 65 -4.06 -3.11 -11.73
N ILE A 66 -3.57 -2.36 -10.75
CA ILE A 66 -4.29 -1.27 -10.11
C ILE A 66 -3.79 0.06 -10.66
N CYS A 67 -4.71 1.00 -10.92
CA CYS A 67 -4.34 2.31 -11.41
C CYS A 67 -3.60 3.13 -10.32
N GLY A 68 -2.36 3.52 -10.61
CA GLY A 68 -1.56 4.39 -9.75
C GLY A 68 -2.21 5.76 -9.46
N ARG A 69 -2.97 6.31 -10.42
CA ARG A 69 -3.66 7.61 -10.24
C ARG A 69 -4.91 7.48 -9.39
N TRP A 70 -5.65 6.38 -9.53
CA TRP A 70 -6.85 6.10 -8.72
C TRP A 70 -6.56 6.10 -7.21
N LYS A 71 -5.31 5.86 -6.82
CA LYS A 71 -4.87 5.89 -5.43
C LYS A 71 -4.70 7.29 -4.86
N ARG A 72 -4.57 8.32 -5.69
CA ARG A 72 -4.43 9.70 -5.23
C ARG A 72 -5.80 10.24 -4.85
N ASP A 73 -5.82 11.24 -3.97
CA ASP A 73 -7.02 11.97 -3.57
C ASP A 73 -7.81 12.51 -4.78
N ASP A 74 -7.11 13.05 -5.79
CA ASP A 74 -7.71 13.54 -7.05
C ASP A 74 -8.37 12.43 -7.92
N GLY A 75 -8.19 11.16 -7.55
CA GLY A 75 -8.64 10.01 -8.30
C GLY A 75 -8.01 9.89 -9.69
N CYS A 76 -8.67 9.14 -10.57
CA CYS A 76 -8.24 9.01 -11.96
C CYS A 76 -9.31 9.58 -12.91
N PRO A 77 -8.99 10.62 -13.71
CA PRO A 77 -9.95 11.24 -14.64
C PRO A 77 -10.22 10.37 -15.89
N LYS A 78 -9.42 9.31 -16.10
CA LYS A 78 -9.60 8.38 -17.22
C LYS A 78 -10.54 7.25 -16.80
N LYS A 79 -11.59 7.01 -17.59
CA LYS A 79 -12.44 5.80 -17.50
C LYS A 79 -11.68 4.57 -18.02
N HIS A 80 -10.88 3.97 -17.17
CA HIS A 80 -10.43 2.59 -17.33
C HIS A 80 -10.81 1.85 -16.04
N ASP A 81 -12.11 1.60 -15.92
CA ASP A 81 -12.76 1.22 -14.65
C ASP A 81 -12.25 -0.13 -14.12
N ASN A 82 -11.77 -1.01 -15.01
CA ASN A 82 -11.23 -2.34 -14.68
C ASN A 82 -9.92 -2.30 -13.87
N ARG A 83 -9.46 -1.13 -13.44
CA ARG A 83 -8.24 -0.93 -12.62
C ARG A 83 -8.48 -0.01 -11.43
N HIS A 84 -9.71 0.49 -11.28
CA HIS A 84 -10.10 1.40 -10.21
C HIS A 84 -10.56 0.60 -9.01
N PHE A 85 -9.62 -0.09 -8.39
CA PHE A 85 -9.87 -0.81 -7.14
C PHE A 85 -9.09 -0.15 -6.02
N CYS A 86 -9.72 -0.07 -4.86
CA CYS A 86 -9.07 0.27 -3.63
C CYS A 86 -8.08 -0.85 -3.28
N SER A 87 -6.78 -0.54 -3.18
CA SER A 87 -5.75 -1.51 -2.76
C SER A 87 -5.84 -1.90 -1.27
N SER A 88 -6.83 -1.38 -0.54
CA SER A 88 -7.05 -1.65 0.88
C SER A 88 -8.21 -2.63 1.14
N CYS A 89 -9.29 -2.52 0.37
CA CYS A 89 -10.53 -3.25 0.58
C CYS A 89 -11.13 -3.84 -0.71
N GLY A 90 -10.51 -3.60 -1.86
CA GLY A 90 -10.92 -4.15 -3.15
C GLY A 90 -12.11 -3.44 -3.80
N THR A 91 -12.76 -2.49 -3.12
CA THR A 91 -13.94 -1.79 -3.66
C THR A 91 -13.57 -0.87 -4.82
N THR A 92 -14.54 -0.59 -5.71
CA THR A 92 -14.36 0.36 -6.83
C THR A 92 -14.88 1.77 -6.54
N MET A 93 -15.45 1.98 -5.35
CA MET A 93 -16.10 3.25 -4.98
C MET A 93 -15.11 4.35 -4.61
N HIS A 94 -13.92 3.98 -4.13
CA HIS A 94 -12.90 4.92 -3.66
C HIS A 94 -11.49 4.42 -3.97
N GLY A 95 -10.52 5.35 -3.94
CA GLY A 95 -9.09 5.06 -3.95
C GLY A 95 -8.56 4.76 -2.55
N SER A 96 -7.38 4.14 -2.44
CA SER A 96 -6.81 3.78 -1.12
C SER A 96 -6.60 4.94 -0.16
N GLN A 97 -6.45 6.17 -0.64
CA GLN A 97 -6.32 7.36 0.22
C GLN A 97 -7.62 7.74 0.94
N CYS A 98 -8.78 7.46 0.35
CA CYS A 98 -10.08 7.69 0.99
C CYS A 98 -10.61 6.42 1.68
N CYS A 99 -9.80 5.38 1.82
CA CYS A 99 -10.25 4.14 2.43
C CYS A 99 -10.35 4.31 3.95
N PRO A 100 -11.47 3.94 4.59
CA PRO A 100 -11.61 3.97 6.06
C PRO A 100 -10.58 3.10 6.80
N ARG A 101 -9.91 2.19 6.09
CA ARG A 101 -8.85 1.32 6.63
C ARG A 101 -7.45 1.95 6.56
N ALA A 102 -7.28 3.06 5.83
CA ALA A 102 -6.03 3.80 5.81
C ALA A 102 -5.92 4.66 7.07
N GLN A 103 -4.77 4.59 7.76
CA GLN A 103 -4.47 5.38 8.95
C GLN A 103 -2.99 5.81 9.00
#